data_AF-A0A1A8UY17-F1
#
_entry.id   AF-A0A1A8UY17-F1
#
_cell.length_a   1.000
_cell.length_b   1.000
_cell.length_c   1.000
_cell.angle_alpha   90.00
_cell.angle_beta   90.00
_cell.angle_gamma   90.00
#
_symmetry.space_group_name_H-M   'P 1'
#
loop_
_entity.id
_entity.type
_entity.pdbx_description
1 polymer ?
#
loop_
_entity_poly.entity_id
_entity_poly.type
_entity_poly.pdbx_seq_one_letter_code
_entity_poly.pdbx_strand_id
1 'polypeptide(L)'
;MSPSSILSLLAFCFISKLLAVASSEIEDQRFGIHQSEIAMAQYQCFQRITKESHRKTKTIGLECNTTWDGWLCWDETEAGVKQQNCPGYFEDFDTQEMASKVCTESGEWEQHPESNRTWTDYTKCKANKRIKTNSAMTHFYLIMIGHGLSLISLLISLGIFFYFKTLSCQRITLHKNLFLSFVLNSVITVVWFCNMQKGNSG
;
A
#
# COMPACT_ATOMS: atom_id res chain seq x y z
N MET A 1 45.03 -3.66 -5.59
CA MET A 1 43.64 -3.31 -5.24
C MET A 1 43.67 -1.94 -4.59
N SER A 2 43.10 -0.89 -5.20
CA SER A 2 43.13 0.45 -4.62
C SER A 2 42.19 0.53 -3.40
N PRO A 3 42.55 1.27 -2.34
CA PRO A 3 41.75 1.40 -1.13
C PRO A 3 40.33 1.96 -1.38
N SER A 4 40.15 2.72 -2.46
CA SER A 4 38.87 3.20 -2.96
C SER A 4 37.90 2.08 -3.39
N SER A 5 38.41 0.98 -3.94
CA SER A 5 37.59 -0.15 -4.41
C SER A 5 37.05 -0.98 -3.25
N ILE A 6 37.82 -1.09 -2.17
CA ILE A 6 37.45 -1.83 -0.96
C ILE A 6 36.36 -1.07 -0.19
N LEU A 7 36.48 0.25 -0.08
CA LEU A 7 35.47 1.09 0.57
C LEU A 7 34.11 1.04 -0.15
N SER A 8 34.14 1.01 -1.48
CA SER A 8 32.92 0.92 -2.30
C SER A 8 32.21 -0.43 -2.17
N LEU A 9 32.97 -1.53 -2.11
CA LEU A 9 32.43 -2.88 -1.88
C LEU A 9 31.84 -3.05 -0.48
N LEU A 10 32.49 -2.49 0.55
CA LEU A 10 31.98 -2.55 1.93
C LEU A 10 30.70 -1.73 2.09
N ALA A 11 30.63 -0.56 1.46
CA ALA A 11 29.41 0.24 1.42
C ALA A 11 28.26 -0.51 0.74
N PHE A 12 28.53 -1.16 -0.40
CA PHE A 12 27.54 -1.95 -1.12
C PHE A 12 27.02 -3.13 -0.28
N CYS A 13 27.93 -3.87 0.36
CA CYS A 13 27.60 -4.99 1.26
C CYS A 13 26.74 -4.55 2.45
N PHE A 14 27.08 -3.42 3.05
CA PHE A 14 26.34 -2.86 4.18
C PHE A 14 24.93 -2.44 3.76
N ILE A 15 24.79 -1.81 2.59
CA ILE A 15 23.50 -1.43 2.00
C ILE A 15 22.65 -2.67 1.71
N SER A 16 23.22 -3.72 1.12
CA SER A 16 22.47 -4.97 0.84
C SER A 16 22.04 -5.71 2.10
N LYS A 17 22.85 -5.72 3.17
CA LYS A 17 22.46 -6.32 4.45
C LYS A 17 21.37 -5.50 5.16
N LEU A 18 21.44 -4.17 5.07
CA LEU A 18 20.43 -3.29 5.62
C LEU A 18 19.08 -3.45 4.89
N LEU A 19 19.11 -3.59 3.56
CA LEU A 19 17.94 -3.91 2.74
C LEU A 19 17.31 -5.27 3.11
N ALA A 20 18.14 -6.28 3.36
CA ALA A 20 17.66 -7.61 3.75
C ALA A 20 17.00 -7.60 5.15
N VAL A 21 17.60 -6.93 6.14
CA VAL A 21 17.01 -6.79 7.49
C VAL A 21 15.70 -5.97 7.46
N ALA A 22 15.67 -4.89 6.67
CA ALA A 22 14.46 -4.10 6.49
C ALA A 22 13.32 -4.92 5.86
N SER A 23 13.62 -5.86 4.96
CA SER A 23 12.60 -6.69 4.32
C SER A 23 11.90 -7.67 5.28
N SER A 24 12.61 -8.20 6.30
CA SER A 24 12.04 -9.15 7.27
C SER A 24 11.17 -8.50 8.35
N GLU A 25 11.44 -7.25 8.74
CA GLU A 25 10.64 -6.53 9.76
C GLU A 25 9.27 -6.06 9.22
N ILE A 26 9.16 -5.89 7.89
CA ILE A 26 7.93 -5.42 7.22
C ILE A 26 6.80 -6.47 7.27
N GLU A 27 7.14 -7.76 7.23
CA GLU A 27 6.15 -8.84 7.14
C GLU A 27 5.40 -9.06 8.48
N ASP A 28 6.12 -8.95 9.61
CA ASP A 28 5.55 -9.11 10.96
C ASP A 28 4.66 -7.89 11.35
N GLN A 29 5.08 -6.68 10.99
CA GLN A 29 4.33 -5.45 11.29
C GLN A 29 3.02 -5.33 10.49
N ARG A 30 3.00 -5.86 9.27
CA ARG A 30 1.84 -5.85 8.37
C ARG A 30 0.67 -6.71 8.87
N PHE A 31 0.96 -7.85 9.48
CA PHE A 31 -0.05 -8.70 10.11
C PHE A 31 -0.70 -8.01 11.33
N GLY A 32 0.09 -7.29 12.13
CA GLY A 32 -0.42 -6.54 13.29
C GLY A 32 -1.35 -5.38 12.91
N ILE A 33 -1.04 -4.64 11.83
CA ILE A 33 -1.87 -3.52 11.35
C ILE A 33 -3.26 -4.01 10.91
N HIS A 34 -3.31 -5.05 10.09
CA HIS A 34 -4.55 -5.63 9.58
C HIS A 34 -5.53 -6.00 10.70
N GLN A 35 -5.02 -6.57 11.79
CA GLN A 35 -5.86 -6.99 12.92
C GLN A 35 -6.43 -5.79 13.70
N SER A 36 -5.71 -4.67 13.76
CA SER A 36 -6.19 -3.45 14.40
C SER A 36 -7.28 -2.73 13.58
N GLU A 37 -7.17 -2.74 12.25
CA GLU A 37 -8.18 -2.15 11.36
C GLU A 37 -9.51 -2.90 11.40
N ILE A 38 -9.50 -4.25 11.40
CA ILE A 38 -10.73 -5.05 11.54
C ILE A 38 -11.41 -4.75 12.88
N ALA A 39 -10.64 -4.73 13.97
CA ALA A 39 -11.17 -4.45 15.29
C ALA A 39 -11.82 -3.06 15.36
N MET A 40 -11.20 -2.06 14.74
CA MET A 40 -11.76 -0.71 14.64
C MET A 40 -13.06 -0.69 13.83
N ALA A 41 -13.09 -1.34 12.66
CA ALA A 41 -14.28 -1.41 11.81
C ALA A 41 -15.45 -2.12 12.52
N GLN A 42 -15.15 -3.22 13.23
CA GLN A 42 -16.11 -3.94 14.05
C GLN A 42 -16.67 -3.05 15.18
N TYR A 43 -15.79 -2.35 15.90
CA TYR A 43 -16.20 -1.42 16.96
C TYR A 43 -17.13 -0.32 16.44
N GLN A 44 -16.79 0.31 15.32
CA GLN A 44 -17.61 1.34 14.69
C GLN A 44 -18.98 0.80 14.25
N CYS A 45 -19.04 -0.44 13.75
CA CYS A 45 -20.31 -1.08 13.40
C CYS A 45 -21.21 -1.27 14.63
N PHE A 46 -20.66 -1.79 15.73
CA PHE A 46 -21.45 -1.99 16.96
C PHE A 46 -21.93 -0.68 17.58
N GLN A 47 -21.16 0.40 17.45
CA GLN A 47 -21.63 1.74 17.83
C GLN A 47 -22.85 2.18 17.00
N ARG A 48 -22.87 1.94 15.69
CA ARG A 48 -24.03 2.23 14.82
C ARG A 48 -25.26 1.41 15.22
N ILE A 49 -25.10 0.10 15.38
CA ILE A 49 -26.18 -0.80 15.79
C ILE A 49 -26.82 -0.33 17.10
N THR A 50 -25.99 0.04 18.09
CA THR A 50 -26.48 0.54 19.39
C THR A 50 -27.25 1.86 19.21
N LYS A 51 -26.73 2.79 18.42
CA LYS A 51 -27.36 4.09 18.15
C LYS A 51 -28.72 3.94 17.47
N GLU A 52 -28.83 3.05 16.49
CA GLU A 52 -30.08 2.78 15.76
C GLU A 52 -31.13 2.10 16.63
N SER A 53 -30.71 1.17 17.50
CA SER A 53 -31.59 0.56 18.50
C SER A 53 -32.28 1.61 19.38
N HIS A 54 -31.59 2.69 19.74
CA HIS A 54 -32.17 3.79 20.53
C HIS A 54 -33.10 4.70 19.72
N ARG A 55 -32.99 4.72 18.38
CA ARG A 55 -33.74 5.63 17.51
C ARG A 55 -35.07 5.06 17.03
N LYS A 56 -35.42 3.81 17.37
CA LYS A 56 -36.58 3.07 16.82
C LYS A 56 -37.85 3.93 16.73
N THR A 57 -38.04 4.53 15.57
CA THR A 57 -39.34 4.98 15.06
C THR A 57 -39.87 3.77 14.32
N LYS A 58 -41.09 3.34 14.65
CA LYS A 58 -41.67 2.10 14.15
C LYS A 58 -41.92 2.22 12.64
N THR A 59 -40.92 1.94 11.81
CA THR A 59 -41.08 1.81 10.36
C THR A 59 -41.95 0.56 10.12
N ILE A 60 -43.00 0.69 9.31
CA ILE A 60 -44.05 -0.33 9.10
C ILE A 60 -43.64 -1.35 8.00
N GLY A 61 -42.38 -1.33 7.58
CA GLY A 61 -41.83 -2.19 6.52
C GLY A 61 -41.04 -3.40 7.05
N LEU A 62 -40.96 -4.45 6.22
CA LEU A 62 -40.05 -5.58 6.43
C LEU A 62 -38.66 -5.17 5.89
N GLU A 63 -37.79 -4.74 6.79
CA GLU A 63 -36.42 -4.30 6.50
C GLU A 63 -35.41 -5.24 7.18
N CYS A 64 -34.24 -5.41 6.58
CA CYS A 64 -33.16 -6.14 7.21
C CYS A 64 -32.40 -5.23 8.17
N ASN A 65 -32.22 -5.68 9.42
CA ASN A 65 -31.51 -4.91 10.45
C ASN A 65 -30.02 -4.75 10.13
N THR A 66 -29.43 -3.67 10.66
CA THR A 66 -27.99 -3.44 10.63
C THR A 66 -27.22 -4.61 11.26
N THR A 67 -26.18 -5.12 10.57
CA THR A 67 -25.41 -6.29 11.02
C THR A 67 -23.94 -6.19 10.66
N TRP A 68 -23.11 -6.87 11.45
CA TRP A 68 -21.69 -7.10 11.17
C TRP A 68 -21.50 -8.53 10.66
N ASP A 69 -20.96 -8.69 9.45
CA ASP A 69 -20.77 -10.01 8.84
C ASP A 69 -19.37 -10.61 9.06
N GLY A 70 -18.52 -9.91 9.82
CA GLY A 70 -17.12 -10.29 10.05
C GLY A 70 -16.14 -9.35 9.38
N TRP A 71 -16.52 -8.72 8.26
CA TRP A 71 -15.65 -7.84 7.48
C TRP A 71 -16.28 -6.46 7.22
N LEU A 72 -17.57 -6.40 6.91
CA LEU A 72 -18.27 -5.16 6.65
C LEU A 72 -19.47 -5.00 7.58
N CYS A 73 -19.79 -3.73 7.81
CA CYS A 73 -21.03 -3.35 8.46
C CYS A 73 -22.07 -3.10 7.38
N TRP A 74 -23.20 -3.77 7.49
CA TRP A 74 -24.34 -3.62 6.59
C TRP A 74 -25.40 -2.81 7.32
N ASP A 75 -25.75 -1.65 6.79
CA ASP A 75 -26.79 -0.80 7.34
C ASP A 75 -28.19 -1.38 7.08
N GLU A 76 -29.16 -0.91 7.86
CA GLU A 76 -30.58 -1.18 7.67
C GLU A 76 -31.00 -0.88 6.21
N THR A 77 -31.66 -1.84 5.58
CA THR A 77 -32.05 -1.73 4.18
C THR A 77 -33.36 -2.45 3.91
N GLU A 78 -34.15 -1.88 3.00
CA GLU A 78 -35.30 -2.55 2.41
C GLU A 78 -34.88 -3.78 1.59
N ALA A 79 -35.86 -4.63 1.26
CA ALA A 79 -35.65 -5.83 0.46
C ALA A 79 -34.98 -5.53 -0.88
N GLY A 80 -34.01 -6.37 -1.26
CA GLY A 80 -33.23 -6.23 -2.49
C GLY A 80 -31.73 -6.43 -2.30
N VAL A 81 -30.97 -6.12 -3.36
CA VAL A 81 -29.52 -6.26 -3.38
C VAL A 81 -28.86 -4.98 -2.89
N LYS A 82 -28.08 -5.09 -1.81
CA LYS A 82 -27.23 -4.01 -1.30
C LYS A 82 -25.79 -4.25 -1.70
N GLN A 83 -25.09 -3.18 -2.10
CA GLN A 83 -23.68 -3.23 -2.48
C GLN A 83 -22.88 -2.16 -1.75
N GLN A 84 -21.62 -2.46 -1.46
CA GLN A 84 -20.63 -1.52 -0.94
C GLN A 84 -19.22 -1.95 -1.36
N ASN A 85 -18.28 -1.01 -1.35
CA ASN A 85 -16.89 -1.29 -1.70
C ASN A 85 -16.26 -2.37 -0.80
N CYS A 86 -15.38 -3.17 -1.38
CA CYS A 86 -14.62 -4.16 -0.63
C CYS A 86 -13.70 -3.49 0.42
N PRO A 87 -13.52 -4.12 1.59
CA PRO A 87 -12.66 -3.58 2.65
C PRO A 87 -11.21 -3.43 2.20
N GLY A 88 -10.56 -2.33 2.59
CA GLY A 88 -9.18 -2.01 2.19
C GLY A 88 -8.08 -2.56 3.08
N TYR A 89 -8.43 -3.20 4.20
CA TYR A 89 -7.45 -3.75 5.13
C TYR A 89 -6.92 -5.11 4.69
N PHE A 90 -7.58 -5.84 3.76
CA PHE A 90 -7.03 -7.06 3.15
C PHE A 90 -6.20 -6.75 1.90
N GLU A 91 -4.98 -7.28 1.81
CA GLU A 91 -4.12 -7.14 0.62
C GLU A 91 -4.64 -7.84 -0.63
N ASP A 92 -5.48 -8.85 -0.40
CA ASP A 92 -6.03 -9.72 -1.43
C ASP A 92 -7.21 -9.08 -2.12
N PHE A 93 -7.71 -7.96 -1.57
CA PHE A 93 -8.96 -7.37 -2.00
C PHE A 93 -8.73 -6.17 -2.90
N ASP A 94 -9.59 -6.00 -3.89
CA ASP A 94 -9.65 -4.79 -4.69
C ASP A 94 -10.74 -3.87 -4.14
N THR A 95 -10.34 -2.74 -3.57
CA THR A 95 -11.26 -1.76 -2.97
C THR A 95 -12.14 -1.07 -4.01
N GLN A 96 -11.83 -1.19 -5.30
CA GLN A 96 -12.64 -0.68 -6.39
C GLN A 96 -13.80 -1.61 -6.75
N GLU A 97 -13.71 -2.88 -6.37
CA GLU A 97 -14.78 -3.85 -6.54
C GLU A 97 -15.80 -3.71 -5.40
N MET A 98 -16.97 -4.33 -5.59
CA MET A 98 -18.07 -4.27 -4.64
C MET A 98 -18.46 -5.65 -4.12
N ALA A 99 -18.64 -5.75 -2.81
CA ALA A 99 -19.30 -6.86 -2.16
C ALA A 99 -20.82 -6.66 -2.23
N SER A 100 -21.59 -7.75 -2.30
CA SER A 100 -23.05 -7.70 -2.34
C SER A 100 -23.70 -8.57 -1.28
N LYS A 101 -24.76 -8.05 -0.66
CA LYS A 101 -25.59 -8.75 0.31
C LYS A 101 -27.05 -8.57 -0.06
N VAL A 102 -27.85 -9.62 0.10
CA VAL A 102 -29.26 -9.60 -0.30
C VAL A 102 -30.15 -9.61 0.93
N CYS A 103 -31.07 -8.64 0.99
CA CYS A 103 -32.18 -8.63 1.93
C CYS A 103 -33.41 -9.26 1.26
N THR A 104 -33.98 -10.28 1.89
CA THR A 104 -35.18 -10.97 1.38
C THR A 104 -36.44 -10.14 1.62
N GLU A 105 -37.51 -10.41 0.88
CA GLU A 105 -38.81 -9.74 1.07
C GLU A 105 -39.41 -10.00 2.47
N SER A 106 -38.98 -11.05 3.17
CA SER A 106 -39.36 -11.34 4.55
C SER A 106 -38.60 -10.49 5.59
N GLY A 107 -37.70 -9.58 5.18
CA GLY A 107 -36.91 -8.76 6.09
C GLY A 107 -35.75 -9.51 6.75
N GLU A 108 -35.33 -10.64 6.17
CA GLU A 108 -34.18 -11.42 6.65
C GLU A 108 -33.02 -11.38 5.65
N TRP A 109 -31.80 -11.41 6.17
CA TRP A 109 -30.62 -11.49 5.31
C TRP A 109 -30.53 -12.87 4.65
N GLU A 110 -30.23 -12.89 3.35
CA GLU A 110 -30.12 -14.12 2.57
C GLU A 110 -29.08 -15.08 3.15
N GLN A 111 -29.44 -16.37 3.14
CA GLN A 111 -28.61 -17.45 3.65
C GLN A 111 -27.91 -18.18 2.50
N HIS A 112 -26.66 -18.57 2.71
CA HIS A 112 -25.90 -19.33 1.73
C HIS A 112 -26.55 -20.70 1.49
N PRO A 113 -26.72 -21.15 0.24
CA PRO A 113 -27.46 -22.37 -0.09
C PRO A 113 -26.89 -23.64 0.56
N GLU A 114 -25.57 -23.70 0.76
CA GLU A 114 -24.90 -24.89 1.31
C GLU A 114 -24.77 -24.87 2.84
N SER A 115 -24.61 -23.69 3.45
CA SER A 115 -24.29 -23.58 4.89
C SER A 115 -25.48 -23.11 5.73
N ASN A 116 -26.55 -22.64 5.09
CA ASN A 116 -27.76 -22.12 5.72
C ASN A 116 -27.45 -21.06 6.80
N ARG A 117 -26.46 -20.22 6.51
CA ARG A 117 -26.04 -19.08 7.34
C ARG A 117 -26.11 -17.82 6.50
N THR A 118 -26.47 -16.71 7.13
CA THR A 118 -26.40 -15.39 6.51
C THR A 118 -25.03 -15.16 5.89
N TRP A 119 -25.01 -14.75 4.63
CA TRP A 119 -23.76 -14.60 3.88
C TRP A 119 -23.70 -13.29 3.11
N THR A 120 -22.53 -13.02 2.55
CA THR A 120 -22.24 -11.86 1.72
C THR A 120 -21.34 -12.35 0.58
N ASP A 121 -21.66 -11.96 -0.66
CA ASP A 121 -20.87 -12.31 -1.83
C ASP A 121 -19.67 -11.36 -1.97
N TYR A 122 -18.49 -11.92 -1.71
CA TYR A 122 -17.18 -11.28 -1.86
C TYR A 122 -16.41 -11.77 -3.08
N THR A 123 -17.04 -12.50 -4.00
CA THR A 123 -16.36 -13.13 -5.14
C THR A 123 -15.64 -12.10 -6.01
N LYS A 124 -16.24 -10.92 -6.20
CA LYS A 124 -15.65 -9.80 -6.95
C LYS A 124 -14.52 -9.11 -6.22
N CYS A 125 -14.49 -9.18 -4.89
CA CYS A 125 -13.49 -8.50 -4.09
C CYS A 125 -12.10 -9.08 -4.27
N LYS A 126 -11.96 -10.32 -4.70
CA LYS A 126 -10.65 -10.94 -4.88
C LYS A 126 -9.88 -10.23 -5.99
N ALA A 127 -8.89 -9.43 -5.60
CA ALA A 127 -8.02 -8.73 -6.51
C ALA A 127 -7.32 -9.74 -7.42
N ASN A 128 -7.34 -9.47 -8.72
CA ASN A 128 -6.43 -10.16 -9.63
C ASN A 128 -5.03 -9.60 -9.42
N LYS A 129 -4.36 -10.07 -8.34
CA LYS A 129 -3.01 -9.62 -7.95
C LYS A 129 -2.06 -9.61 -9.15
N ARG A 130 -2.18 -10.59 -10.05
CA ARG A 130 -1.32 -10.72 -11.25
C ARG A 130 -1.36 -9.49 -12.16
N ILE A 131 -2.50 -8.83 -12.35
CA ILE A 131 -2.58 -7.70 -13.30
C ILE A 131 -2.05 -6.42 -12.65
N LYS A 132 -2.45 -6.16 -11.40
CA LYS A 132 -2.08 -4.93 -10.66
C LYS A 132 -0.60 -4.92 -10.26
N THR A 133 -0.07 -6.06 -9.80
CA THR A 133 1.35 -6.15 -9.44
C THR A 133 2.26 -6.10 -10.66
N ASN A 134 1.91 -6.71 -11.79
CA ASN A 134 2.73 -6.65 -13.00
C ASN A 134 2.91 -5.22 -13.51
N SER A 135 1.84 -4.43 -13.57
CA SER A 135 1.93 -3.03 -14.02
C SER A 135 2.71 -2.14 -13.04
N ALA A 136 2.40 -2.25 -11.74
CA ALA A 136 3.08 -1.46 -10.71
C ALA A 136 4.56 -1.86 -10.55
N MET A 137 4.88 -3.15 -10.57
CA MET A 137 6.25 -3.63 -10.53
C MET A 137 7.03 -3.16 -11.76
N THR A 138 6.46 -3.25 -12.96
CA THR A 138 7.13 -2.80 -14.19
C THR A 138 7.51 -1.32 -14.10
N HIS A 139 6.58 -0.46 -13.68
CA HIS A 139 6.87 0.97 -13.50
C HIS A 139 7.94 1.20 -12.43
N PHE A 140 7.85 0.50 -11.29
CA PHE A 140 8.84 0.59 -10.23
C PHE A 140 10.24 0.19 -10.71
N TYR A 141 10.38 -0.94 -11.41
CA TYR A 141 11.66 -1.39 -11.96
C TYR A 141 12.24 -0.40 -12.97
N LEU A 142 11.42 0.16 -13.87
CA LEU A 142 11.88 1.16 -14.84
C LEU A 142 12.40 2.42 -14.16
N ILE A 143 11.69 2.92 -13.13
CA ILE A 143 12.11 4.07 -12.34
C ILE A 143 13.41 3.76 -11.60
N MET A 144 13.50 2.61 -10.93
CA MET A 144 14.69 2.21 -10.16
C MET A 144 15.93 2.03 -11.05
N ILE A 145 15.79 1.35 -12.20
CA ILE A 145 16.89 1.16 -13.15
C ILE A 145 17.30 2.50 -13.77
N GLY A 146 16.35 3.35 -14.13
CA GLY A 146 16.62 4.67 -14.71
C GLY A 146 17.40 5.58 -13.74
N HIS A 147 16.98 5.64 -12.48
CA HIS A 147 17.70 6.39 -11.45
C HIS A 147 19.09 5.81 -11.15
N GLY A 148 19.22 4.47 -11.13
CA GLY A 148 20.51 3.80 -10.94
C GLY A 148 21.51 4.12 -12.06
N LEU A 149 21.11 3.98 -13.32
CA LEU A 149 21.96 4.28 -14.48
C LEU A 149 22.36 5.76 -14.55
N SER A 150 21.42 6.66 -14.25
CA SER A 150 21.69 8.10 -14.19
C SER A 150 22.73 8.43 -13.11
N LEU A 151 22.59 7.87 -11.90
CA LEU A 151 23.52 8.08 -10.81
C LEU A 151 24.94 7.57 -11.15
N ILE A 152 25.05 6.39 -11.74
CA ILE A 152 26.34 5.82 -12.17
C ILE A 152 27.02 6.73 -13.19
N SER A 153 26.29 7.19 -14.21
CA SER A 153 26.81 8.09 -15.24
C SER A 153 27.28 9.44 -14.65
N LEU A 154 26.49 10.02 -13.74
CA LEU A 154 26.83 11.26 -13.03
C LEU A 154 28.10 11.12 -12.19
N LEU A 155 28.26 10.01 -11.47
CA LEU A 155 29.46 9.76 -10.65
C LEU A 155 30.72 9.57 -11.49
N ILE A 156 30.63 8.87 -12.63
CA ILE A 156 31.74 8.70 -13.57
C ILE A 156 32.14 10.07 -14.15
N SER A 157 31.17 10.86 -14.62
CA SER A 157 31.39 12.20 -15.15
C SER A 157 32.07 13.12 -14.13
N LEU A 158 31.56 13.13 -12.89
CA LEU A 158 32.12 13.91 -11.79
C LEU A 158 33.56 13.46 -11.46
N GLY A 159 33.80 12.15 -11.42
CA GLY A 159 35.13 11.56 -11.20
C GLY A 159 36.17 12.01 -12.23
N ILE A 160 35.81 11.99 -13.52
CA ILE A 160 36.67 12.47 -14.61
C ILE A 160 37.03 13.95 -14.42
N PHE A 161 36.06 14.80 -14.08
CA PHE A 161 36.30 16.23 -13.88
C PHE A 161 37.07 16.59 -12.59
N PHE A 162 37.04 15.73 -11.58
CA PHE A 162 37.89 15.88 -10.38
C PHE A 162 39.31 15.36 -10.62
N TYR A 163 39.45 14.26 -11.35
CA TYR A 163 40.74 13.65 -11.68
C TYR A 163 41.57 14.55 -12.61
N PHE A 164 40.98 15.02 -13.71
CA PHE A 164 41.65 15.91 -14.65
C PHE A 164 41.50 17.38 -14.23
N LYS A 165 42.27 17.80 -13.22
CA LYS A 165 42.30 19.22 -12.77
C LYS A 165 42.69 20.19 -13.87
N THR A 166 43.43 19.74 -14.88
CA THR A 166 43.83 20.53 -16.06
C THR A 166 42.64 20.97 -16.92
N LEU A 167 41.49 20.28 -16.86
CA LEU A 167 40.28 20.63 -17.62
C LEU A 167 39.34 21.60 -16.86
N SER A 168 39.74 22.07 -15.67
CA SER A 168 38.87 22.86 -14.79
C SER A 168 38.85 24.34 -15.18
N CYS A 169 37.98 24.71 -16.12
CA CYS A 169 37.64 26.10 -16.48
C CYS A 169 36.36 26.57 -15.76
N GLN A 170 36.04 27.88 -15.80
CA GLN A 170 34.82 28.47 -15.25
C GLN A 170 33.53 27.77 -15.74
N ARG A 171 33.50 27.33 -17.01
CA ARG A 171 32.38 26.56 -17.57
C ARG A 171 32.24 25.18 -16.92
N ILE A 172 33.34 24.48 -16.66
CA ILE A 172 33.33 23.12 -16.08
C ILE A 172 32.99 23.17 -14.58
N THR A 173 33.36 24.23 -13.87
CA THR A 173 32.93 24.45 -12.47
C THR A 173 31.40 24.56 -12.35
N LEU A 174 30.72 25.21 -13.31
CA LEU A 174 29.25 25.24 -13.36
C LEU A 174 28.67 23.83 -13.55
N HIS A 175 29.26 23.01 -14.42
CA HIS A 175 28.82 21.64 -14.66
C HIS A 175 29.02 20.74 -13.44
N LYS A 176 30.15 20.90 -12.71
CA LYS A 176 30.40 20.20 -11.44
C LYS A 176 29.32 20.50 -10.40
N ASN A 177 28.94 21.77 -10.25
CA ASN A 177 27.91 22.18 -9.31
C ASN A 177 26.53 21.63 -9.71
N LEU A 178 26.20 21.63 -11.01
CA LEU A 178 24.96 21.05 -11.53
C LEU A 178 24.88 19.54 -11.27
N PHE A 179 25.95 18.79 -11.60
CA PHE A 179 25.99 17.34 -11.38
C PHE A 179 25.96 16.98 -9.90
N LEU A 180 26.62 17.75 -9.04
CA LEU A 180 26.55 17.58 -7.60
C LEU A 180 25.12 17.78 -7.08
N SER A 181 24.40 18.80 -7.56
CA SER A 181 22.98 19.00 -7.23
C SER A 181 22.11 17.83 -7.64
N PHE A 182 22.34 17.21 -8.82
CA PHE A 182 21.61 16.02 -9.24
C PHE A 182 21.90 14.78 -8.39
N VAL A 183 23.14 14.60 -7.93
CA VAL A 183 23.52 13.52 -7.01
C VAL A 183 22.84 13.72 -5.65
N LEU A 184 22.90 14.92 -5.08
CA LEU A 184 22.23 15.23 -3.81
C LEU A 184 20.72 15.04 -3.91
N ASN A 185 20.09 15.52 -4.98
CA ASN A 185 18.67 15.32 -5.22
C ASN A 185 18.31 13.83 -5.28
N SER A 186 19.10 13.02 -5.99
CA SER A 186 18.87 11.57 -6.08
C SER A 186 19.00 10.88 -4.72
N VAL A 187 20.01 11.25 -3.91
CA VAL A 187 20.17 10.72 -2.55
C VAL A 187 19.00 11.13 -1.66
N ILE A 188 18.57 12.40 -1.71
CA ILE A 188 17.42 12.89 -0.95
C ILE A 188 16.15 12.14 -1.35
N THR A 189 15.91 11.90 -2.63
CA THR A 189 14.76 11.12 -3.11
C THR A 189 14.80 9.69 -2.59
N VAL A 190 15.96 9.02 -2.62
CA VAL A 190 16.11 7.65 -2.09
C VAL A 190 15.88 7.62 -0.57
N VAL A 191 16.48 8.54 0.17
CA VAL A 191 16.29 8.65 1.63
C VAL A 191 14.83 8.95 1.95
N TRP A 192 14.19 9.87 1.22
CA TRP A 192 12.78 10.19 1.38
C TRP A 192 11.90 8.99 1.09
N PHE A 193 12.14 8.24 0.01
CA PHE A 193 11.43 7.00 -0.29
C PHE A 193 11.57 5.97 0.84
N CYS A 194 12.79 5.77 1.37
CA CYS A 194 13.01 4.90 2.52
C CYS A 194 12.25 5.37 3.78
N ASN A 195 12.19 6.69 4.02
CA ASN A 195 11.46 7.25 5.16
C ASN A 195 9.93 7.17 4.96
N MET A 196 9.43 7.37 3.75
CA MET A 196 8.00 7.23 3.43
C MET A 196 7.54 5.78 3.56
N GLN A 197 8.38 4.82 3.18
CA GLN A 197 8.12 3.40 3.44
C GLN A 197 8.02 3.11 4.94
N LYS A 198 8.75 3.85 5.77
CA LYS A 198 8.66 3.76 7.24
C LYS A 198 7.43 4.48 7.83
N GLY A 199 7.03 5.61 7.24
CA GLY A 199 5.92 6.45 7.73
C GLY A 199 4.53 5.98 7.31
N ASN A 200 4.41 5.19 6.23
CA ASN A 200 3.15 4.57 5.81
C ASN A 200 2.92 3.17 6.43
N SER A 201 3.71 2.84 7.47
CA SER A 201 3.58 1.67 8.33
C SER A 201 3.49 2.04 9.82
N GLY A 202 3.21 3.32 10.12
CA GLY A 202 2.92 3.82 11.46
C GLY A 202 1.43 4.00 11.69
#